data_AF-A0A933ZVY9-F1
#
_entry.id   AF-A0A933ZVY9-F1
#
_cell.length_a   1.000
_cell.length_b   1.000
_cell.length_c   1.000
_cell.angle_alpha   90.00
_cell.angle_beta   90.00
_cell.angle_gamma   90.00
#
_symmetry.space_group_name_H-M   'P 1'
#
loop_
_entity.id
_entity.type
_entity.pdbx_description
1 polymer ?
#
loop_
_entity_poly.entity_id
_entity_poly.type
_entity_poly.pdbx_seq_one_letter_code
_entity_poly.pdbx_strand_id
1 'polypeptide(L)'
;MLDLLFHQGLSLTVSEMARRSGLTPRSVAVEVRNLLGLGLVSVEAVRGADQVKPNLTHPAALHIQALLRIPANPVTEKAGQQELRETLAALGAPLAGEHPQEHMNLEDALVAGLQAARCDGTLLRVLPVVLAKNLDHLDWQALKQGARRRKLKAELGLLVELTADLLDRPELCRQVADLHDRRRRVPRFYPVARSDYERRLAKERSPAVARRWGFLMNMSVESFRSSLERHSGP
;
A
#
# COMPACT_ATOMS: atom_id res chain seq x y z
N MET A 1 -0.20 17.39 -11.23
CA MET A 1 -0.55 17.83 -12.60
C MET A 1 -2.02 18.21 -12.72
N LEU A 2 -2.95 17.27 -12.46
CA LEU A 2 -4.39 17.56 -12.46
C LEU A 2 -4.80 18.66 -11.48
N ASP A 3 -4.14 18.72 -10.32
CA ASP A 3 -4.31 19.82 -9.37
C ASP A 3 -4.01 21.20 -9.98
N LEU A 4 -2.86 21.35 -10.65
CA LEU A 4 -2.46 22.61 -11.32
C LEU A 4 -3.48 23.05 -12.39
N LEU A 5 -4.02 22.09 -13.14
CA LEU A 5 -4.94 22.35 -14.24
C LEU A 5 -6.39 22.59 -13.75
N PHE A 6 -6.93 21.70 -12.93
CA PHE A 6 -8.36 21.68 -12.62
C PHE A 6 -8.68 22.30 -11.26
N HIS A 7 -7.76 22.26 -10.28
CA HIS A 7 -7.97 22.89 -8.99
C HIS A 7 -7.49 24.35 -9.00
N GLN A 8 -6.28 24.60 -9.51
CA GLN A 8 -5.69 25.94 -9.58
C GLN A 8 -6.06 26.69 -10.87
N GLY A 9 -6.63 26.01 -11.87
CA GLY A 9 -7.09 26.64 -13.12
C GLY A 9 -5.97 27.22 -13.99
N LEU A 10 -4.72 26.75 -13.82
CA LEU A 10 -3.57 27.36 -14.47
C LEU A 10 -3.41 26.90 -15.92
N SER A 11 -3.12 27.84 -16.82
CA SER A 11 -2.60 27.55 -18.15
C SER A 11 -1.07 27.51 -18.10
N LEU A 12 -0.47 26.37 -18.43
CA LEU A 12 0.98 26.15 -18.28
C LEU A 12 1.56 25.43 -19.49
N THR A 13 2.83 25.68 -19.78
CA THR A 13 3.60 24.84 -20.72
C THR A 13 3.89 23.47 -20.11
N VAL A 14 4.17 22.47 -20.95
CA VAL A 14 4.58 21.12 -20.51
C VAL A 14 5.79 21.18 -19.56
N SER A 15 6.76 22.03 -19.86
CA SER A 15 7.97 22.20 -19.04
C SER A 15 7.68 22.80 -17.66
N GLU A 16 6.81 23.82 -17.60
CA GLU A 16 6.39 24.40 -16.32
C GLU A 16 5.57 23.43 -15.48
N MET A 17 4.69 22.68 -16.13
CA MET A 17 3.85 21.69 -15.49
C MET A 17 4.68 20.53 -14.92
N ALA A 18 5.70 20.06 -15.64
CA ALA A 18 6.68 19.08 -15.16
C ALA A 18 7.39 19.58 -13.90
N ARG A 19 7.95 20.80 -13.95
CA ARG A 19 8.64 21.42 -12.82
C ARG A 19 7.76 21.58 -11.59
N ARG A 20 6.52 22.06 -11.74
CA ARG A 20 5.60 22.31 -10.62
C ARG A 20 4.97 21.04 -10.06
N SER A 21 4.89 19.96 -10.85
CA SER A 21 4.31 18.69 -10.39
C SER A 21 5.36 17.66 -9.95
N GLY A 22 6.65 17.95 -10.08
CA GLY A 22 7.72 17.00 -9.78
C GLY A 22 7.79 15.81 -10.74
N LEU A 23 7.12 15.90 -11.90
CA LEU A 23 7.09 14.84 -12.91
C LEU A 23 8.09 15.10 -14.04
N THR A 24 8.47 14.05 -14.76
CA THR A 24 9.33 14.21 -15.94
C THR A 24 8.56 14.83 -17.11
N PRO A 25 9.19 15.67 -17.96
CA PRO A 25 8.52 16.29 -19.11
C PRO A 25 7.87 15.29 -20.06
N ARG A 26 8.49 14.11 -20.25
CA ARG A 26 7.91 13.03 -21.06
C ARG A 26 6.61 12.49 -20.48
N SER A 27 6.54 12.28 -19.16
CA SER A 27 5.32 11.80 -18.51
C SER A 27 4.20 12.83 -18.61
N VAL A 28 4.52 14.11 -18.41
CA VAL A 28 3.56 15.20 -18.59
C VAL A 28 3.06 15.28 -20.03
N ALA A 29 3.93 15.16 -21.03
CA ALA A 29 3.54 15.21 -22.44
C ALA A 29 2.59 14.06 -22.83
N VAL A 30 2.82 12.84 -22.32
CA VAL A 30 1.92 11.70 -22.52
C VAL A 30 0.55 11.99 -21.90
N GLU A 31 0.53 12.49 -20.67
CA GLU A 31 -0.73 12.75 -19.97
C GLU A 31 -1.51 13.91 -20.60
N VAL A 32 -0.83 14.98 -21.01
CA VAL A 32 -1.45 16.09 -21.76
C VAL A 32 -2.08 15.58 -23.06
N ARG A 33 -1.42 14.67 -23.78
CA ARG A 33 -2.00 14.06 -24.99
C ARG A 33 -3.25 13.24 -24.69
N ASN A 34 -3.25 12.48 -23.60
CA ASN A 34 -4.42 11.72 -23.16
C ASN A 34 -5.58 12.65 -22.81
N LEU A 35 -5.30 13.71 -22.04
CA LEU A 35 -6.30 14.70 -21.64
C LEU A 35 -6.85 15.48 -22.84
N LEU A 36 -5.99 15.79 -23.82
CA LEU A 36 -6.39 16.44 -25.07
C LEU A 36 -7.31 15.52 -25.88
N GLY A 37 -6.99 14.23 -25.97
CA GLY A 37 -7.83 13.22 -26.63
C GLY A 37 -9.21 13.03 -25.97
N LEU A 38 -9.32 13.36 -24.68
CA LEU A 38 -10.57 13.36 -23.92
C LEU A 38 -11.30 14.71 -23.91
N GLY A 39 -10.77 15.74 -24.58
CA GLY A 39 -11.35 17.09 -24.59
C GLY A 39 -11.29 17.81 -23.23
N LEU A 40 -10.47 17.33 -22.31
CA LEU A 40 -10.32 17.87 -20.95
C LEU A 40 -9.36 19.07 -20.89
N VAL A 41 -8.48 19.20 -21.88
CA VAL A 41 -7.57 20.34 -22.04
C VAL A 41 -7.55 20.77 -23.50
N SER A 42 -7.22 22.04 -23.76
CA SER A 42 -6.84 22.56 -25.06
C SER A 42 -5.37 22.96 -25.08
N VAL A 43 -4.77 22.97 -26.27
CA VAL A 43 -3.40 23.47 -26.47
C VAL A 43 -3.48 24.70 -27.36
N GLU A 44 -2.98 25.82 -26.86
CA GLU A 44 -2.94 27.11 -27.57
C GLU A 44 -1.49 27.57 -27.68
N ALA A 45 -1.08 27.99 -28.89
CA ALA A 45 0.25 28.55 -29.09
C ALA A 45 0.26 30.01 -28.60
N VAL A 46 0.96 30.27 -27.50
CA VAL A 46 1.06 31.61 -26.89
C VAL A 46 2.52 32.01 -26.83
N ARG A 47 2.89 33.10 -27.51
CA ARG A 47 4.27 33.64 -27.53
C ARG A 47 5.34 32.60 -27.89
N GLY A 48 5.03 31.73 -28.86
CA GLY A 48 5.97 30.72 -29.35
C GLY A 48 6.11 29.46 -28.48
N ALA A 49 5.26 29.28 -27.47
CA ALA A 49 5.20 28.08 -26.66
C ALA A 49 3.77 27.52 -26.59
N ASP A 50 3.66 26.19 -26.62
CA ASP A 50 2.39 25.49 -26.45
C ASP A 50 1.95 25.54 -24.98
N GLN A 51 0.87 26.29 -24.72
CA GLN A 51 0.23 26.34 -23.41
C GLN A 51 -0.93 25.35 -23.36
N VAL A 52 -0.93 24.54 -22.32
CA VAL A 52 -2.01 23.62 -22.00
C VAL A 52 -3.00 24.35 -21.11
N LYS A 53 -4.25 24.47 -21.56
CA LYS A 53 -5.33 25.16 -20.86
C LYS A 53 -6.40 24.15 -20.44
N PRO A 54 -6.87 24.20 -19.18
CA PRO A 54 -7.92 23.31 -18.71
C PRO A 54 -9.28 23.66 -19.34
N ASN A 55 -10.02 22.64 -19.78
CA ASN A 55 -11.41 22.81 -20.22
C ASN A 55 -12.36 22.65 -19.03
N LEU A 56 -12.58 23.75 -18.29
CA LEU A 56 -13.39 23.74 -17.07
C LEU A 56 -14.90 23.58 -17.33
N THR A 57 -15.36 23.75 -18.57
CA THR A 57 -16.78 23.57 -18.94
C THR A 57 -17.11 22.11 -19.25
N HIS A 58 -16.11 21.23 -19.35
CA HIS A 58 -16.33 19.81 -19.60
C HIS A 58 -17.07 19.13 -18.42
N PRO A 59 -18.09 18.27 -18.65
CA PRO A 59 -18.84 17.62 -17.57
C PRO A 59 -17.98 16.84 -16.57
N ALA A 60 -16.90 16.23 -17.04
CA ALA A 60 -15.95 15.52 -16.17
C ALA A 60 -15.03 16.46 -15.37
N ALA A 61 -14.85 17.73 -15.77
CA ALA A 61 -14.02 18.69 -15.02
C ALA A 61 -14.59 18.95 -13.63
N LEU A 62 -15.92 19.03 -13.50
CA LEU A 62 -16.62 19.15 -12.20
C LEU A 62 -16.33 17.96 -11.28
N HIS A 63 -16.34 16.75 -11.84
CA HIS A 63 -16.06 15.53 -11.08
C HIS A 63 -14.58 15.45 -10.66
N ILE A 64 -13.66 15.83 -11.55
CA ILE A 64 -12.22 15.92 -11.24
C ILE A 64 -11.98 16.97 -10.14
N GLN A 65 -12.61 18.13 -10.22
CA GLN A 65 -12.54 19.16 -9.17
C GLN A 65 -13.09 18.67 -7.84
N ALA A 66 -14.22 17.95 -7.85
CA ALA A 66 -14.79 17.37 -6.64
C ALA A 66 -13.84 16.33 -6.01
N LEU A 67 -13.21 15.47 -6.82
CA LEU A 67 -12.22 14.50 -6.36
C LEU A 67 -10.96 15.17 -5.79
N LEU A 68 -10.48 16.24 -6.43
CA LEU A 68 -9.32 17.01 -5.97
C LEU A 68 -9.61 17.82 -4.69
N ARG A 69 -10.88 18.16 -4.43
CA ARG A 69 -11.33 18.84 -3.20
C ARG A 69 -11.49 17.90 -2.01
N ILE A 70 -11.55 16.58 -2.23
CA ILE A 70 -11.43 15.63 -1.12
C ILE A 70 -9.99 15.78 -0.63
N PRO A 71 -9.74 16.31 0.57
CA PRO A 71 -8.38 16.38 1.08
C PRO A 71 -7.88 14.94 1.17
N ALA A 72 -6.93 14.57 0.30
CA ALA A 72 -6.06 13.44 0.55
C ALA A 72 -5.23 13.86 1.75
N ASN A 73 -5.77 13.72 2.97
CA ASN A 73 -5.27 14.40 4.16
C ASN A 73 -3.93 13.77 4.56
N PRO A 74 -2.80 14.30 4.07
CA PRO A 74 -1.53 13.59 4.18
C PRO A 74 -1.00 13.69 5.61
N VAL A 75 -1.52 14.65 6.38
CA VAL A 75 -1.23 14.84 7.80
C VAL A 75 -1.91 13.75 8.64
N THR A 76 -3.18 13.42 8.36
CA THR A 76 -3.89 12.34 9.06
C THR A 76 -3.38 10.96 8.66
N GLU A 77 -3.03 10.75 7.39
CA GLU A 77 -2.41 9.49 6.95
C GLU A 77 -1.02 9.29 7.58
N LYS A 78 -0.21 10.35 7.68
CA LYS A 78 1.10 10.28 8.35
C LYS A 78 0.96 10.09 9.86
N ALA A 79 0.04 10.81 10.52
CA ALA A 79 -0.21 10.64 11.95
C ALA A 79 -0.68 9.22 12.27
N GLY A 80 -1.66 8.69 11.53
CA GLY A 80 -2.13 7.31 11.72
C GLY A 80 -1.09 6.24 11.34
N GLN A 81 -0.20 6.52 10.38
CA GLN A 81 0.93 5.62 10.09
C GLN A 81 1.99 5.64 11.19
N GLN A 82 2.25 6.80 11.79
CA GLN A 82 3.19 6.93 12.90
C GLN A 82 2.65 6.20 14.13
N GLU A 83 1.40 6.47 14.52
CA GLU A 83 0.70 5.79 15.62
C GLU A 83 0.68 4.26 15.43
N LEU A 84 0.45 3.80 14.20
CA LEU A 84 0.52 2.37 13.87
C LEU A 84 1.93 1.80 14.07
N ARG A 85 2.97 2.50 13.61
CA ARG A 85 4.36 2.03 13.76
C ARG A 85 4.77 1.98 15.22
N GLU A 86 4.37 2.97 16.00
CA GLU A 86 4.64 3.03 17.44
C GLU A 86 3.88 1.93 18.20
N THR A 87 2.61 1.69 17.86
CA THR A 87 1.83 0.58 18.41
C THR A 87 2.47 -0.77 18.06
N LEU A 88 2.86 -0.98 16.80
CA LEU A 88 3.57 -2.21 16.40
C LEU A 88 4.92 -2.36 17.10
N ALA A 89 5.65 -1.26 17.34
CA ALA A 89 6.89 -1.27 18.12
C ALA A 89 6.64 -1.69 19.57
N ALA A 90 5.60 -1.15 20.22
CA ALA A 90 5.17 -1.55 21.56
C ALA A 90 4.76 -3.03 21.62
N LEU A 91 4.16 -3.56 20.55
CA LEU A 91 3.82 -4.98 20.40
C LEU A 91 5.02 -5.87 19.98
N GLY A 92 6.23 -5.31 19.94
CA GLY A 92 7.48 -6.05 19.76
C GLY A 92 8.06 -6.05 18.35
N ALA A 93 7.54 -5.23 17.43
CA ALA A 93 8.15 -5.01 16.11
C ALA A 93 9.48 -4.26 16.23
N PRO A 94 10.49 -4.60 15.41
CA PRO A 94 11.76 -3.86 15.35
C PRO A 94 11.63 -2.57 14.54
N LEU A 95 10.81 -1.64 15.03
CA LEU A 95 10.58 -0.33 14.44
C LEU A 95 11.04 0.76 15.41
N ALA A 96 11.59 1.85 14.88
CA ALA A 96 11.86 3.04 15.68
C ALA A 96 10.55 3.83 15.89
N GLY A 97 10.28 4.24 17.12
CA GLY A 97 9.13 5.06 17.50
C GLY A 97 9.18 5.43 18.98
N GLU A 98 8.63 6.59 19.33
CA GLU A 98 8.34 6.93 20.72
C GLU A 98 7.05 6.21 21.14
N HIS A 99 6.91 5.83 22.41
CA HIS A 99 5.76 5.04 22.87
C HIS A 99 4.56 5.95 23.18
N PRO A 100 3.46 5.94 22.40
CA PRO A 100 2.27 6.74 22.70
C PRO A 100 1.54 6.22 23.95
N GLN A 101 0.76 7.09 24.57
CA GLN A 101 -0.02 6.75 25.77
C GLN A 101 -1.28 5.93 25.48
N GLU A 102 -1.78 5.98 24.24
CA GLU A 102 -2.91 5.17 23.78
C GLU A 102 -2.47 4.32 22.58
N HIS A 103 -2.69 3.01 22.70
CA HIS A 103 -2.34 2.04 21.66
C HIS A 103 -3.61 1.39 21.11
N MET A 104 -3.60 1.09 19.81
CA MET A 104 -4.58 0.15 19.26
C MET A 104 -4.43 -1.19 19.98
N ASN A 105 -5.54 -1.92 20.14
CA ASN A 105 -5.45 -3.32 20.55
C ASN A 105 -4.67 -4.14 19.49
N LEU A 106 -4.18 -5.30 19.90
CA LEU A 106 -3.33 -6.16 19.08
C LEU A 106 -3.96 -6.51 17.73
N GLU A 107 -5.24 -6.89 17.73
CA GLU A 107 -5.94 -7.33 16.52
C GLU A 107 -6.14 -6.17 15.53
N ASP A 108 -6.53 -5.00 16.01
CA ASP A 108 -6.67 -3.80 15.19
C ASP A 108 -5.33 -3.32 14.66
N ALA A 109 -4.26 -3.40 15.47
CA ALA A 109 -2.90 -3.09 15.05
C ALA A 109 -2.41 -4.04 13.93
N LEU A 110 -2.65 -5.35 14.07
CA LEU A 110 -2.30 -6.34 13.03
C LEU A 110 -3.10 -6.10 11.74
N VAL A 111 -4.40 -5.80 11.84
CA VAL A 111 -5.26 -5.52 10.68
C VAL A 111 -4.84 -4.22 9.98
N ALA A 112 -4.56 -3.16 10.74
CA ALA A 112 -4.05 -1.89 10.21
C ALA A 112 -2.66 -2.08 9.59
N GLY A 113 -1.80 -2.87 10.23
CA GLY A 113 -0.49 -3.28 9.71
C GLY A 113 -0.58 -4.01 8.38
N LEU A 114 -1.46 -5.01 8.26
CA LEU A 114 -1.73 -5.72 7.00
C LEU A 114 -2.18 -4.77 5.88
N GLN A 115 -3.01 -3.78 6.21
CA GLN A 115 -3.46 -2.78 5.25
C GLN A 115 -2.29 -1.91 4.78
N ALA A 116 -1.48 -1.41 5.71
CA ALA A 116 -0.34 -0.54 5.42
C ALA A 116 0.79 -1.28 4.67
N ALA A 117 0.98 -2.56 4.96
CA ALA A 117 1.96 -3.44 4.30
C ALA A 117 1.72 -3.59 2.78
N ARG A 118 0.54 -3.20 2.27
CA ARG A 118 0.31 -3.10 0.81
C ARG A 118 1.25 -2.10 0.14
N CYS A 119 1.66 -1.08 0.86
CA CYS A 119 2.48 0.02 0.36
C CYS A 119 3.84 0.12 1.04
N ASP A 120 4.03 -0.56 2.18
CA ASP A 120 5.27 -0.56 2.96
C ASP A 120 5.81 -1.99 3.14
N GLY A 121 6.90 -2.32 2.45
CA GLY A 121 7.57 -3.62 2.56
C GLY A 121 8.28 -3.86 3.89
N THR A 122 8.60 -2.80 4.63
CA THR A 122 9.17 -2.91 5.97
C THR A 122 8.11 -3.43 6.93
N LEU A 123 6.89 -2.86 6.87
CA LEU A 123 5.76 -3.35 7.68
C LEU A 123 5.46 -4.81 7.39
N LEU A 124 5.41 -5.20 6.11
CA LEU A 124 5.19 -6.60 5.75
C LEU A 124 6.22 -7.55 6.39
N ARG A 125 7.47 -7.13 6.50
CA ARG A 125 8.55 -7.96 7.07
C ARG A 125 8.46 -8.12 8.58
N VAL A 126 7.95 -7.12 9.30
CA VAL A 126 7.90 -7.13 10.76
C VAL A 126 6.62 -7.74 11.33
N LEU A 127 5.54 -7.80 10.54
CA LEU A 127 4.27 -8.37 11.01
C LEU A 127 4.37 -9.84 11.50
N PRO A 128 5.16 -10.74 10.88
CA PRO A 128 5.37 -12.07 11.43
C PRO A 128 5.98 -12.07 12.83
N VAL A 129 6.85 -11.09 13.13
CA VAL A 129 7.48 -10.94 14.46
C VAL A 129 6.43 -10.56 15.49
N VAL A 130 5.59 -9.56 15.18
CA VAL A 130 4.51 -9.11 16.07
C VAL A 130 3.52 -10.24 16.32
N LEU A 131 3.12 -10.96 15.26
CA LEU A 131 2.22 -12.09 15.42
C LEU A 131 2.84 -13.18 16.30
N ALA A 132 4.10 -13.57 16.04
CA ALA A 132 4.80 -14.60 16.78
C ALA A 132 4.89 -14.31 18.29
N LYS A 133 5.22 -13.06 18.65
CA LYS A 133 5.36 -12.63 20.06
C LYS A 133 4.05 -12.61 20.85
N ASN A 134 2.93 -12.49 20.17
CA ASN A 134 1.64 -12.27 20.81
C ASN A 134 0.64 -13.41 20.55
N LEU A 135 1.11 -14.59 20.08
CA LEU A 135 0.25 -15.72 19.74
C LEU A 135 -0.67 -16.15 20.88
N ASP A 136 -0.16 -16.14 22.11
CA ASP A 136 -0.90 -16.61 23.29
C ASP A 136 -1.97 -15.61 23.78
N HIS A 137 -1.86 -14.35 23.36
CA HIS A 137 -2.79 -13.27 23.73
C HIS A 137 -3.77 -12.92 22.61
N LEU A 138 -3.69 -13.59 21.46
CA LEU A 138 -4.43 -13.23 20.26
C LEU A 138 -5.88 -13.72 20.29
N ASP A 139 -6.83 -12.80 20.13
CA ASP A 139 -8.22 -13.13 19.84
C ASP A 139 -8.39 -13.39 18.33
N TRP A 140 -8.34 -14.67 17.97
CA TRP A 140 -8.53 -15.13 16.59
C TRP A 140 -9.89 -14.74 15.99
N GLN A 141 -10.95 -14.62 16.79
CA GLN A 141 -12.25 -14.22 16.29
C GLN A 141 -12.26 -12.73 15.96
N ALA A 142 -11.77 -11.89 16.87
CA ALA A 142 -11.66 -10.45 16.65
C ALA A 142 -10.75 -10.14 15.44
N LEU A 143 -9.59 -10.78 15.35
CA LEU A 143 -8.67 -10.63 14.22
C LEU A 143 -9.32 -10.97 12.87
N LYS A 144 -10.00 -12.12 12.80
CA LYS A 144 -10.71 -12.54 11.57
C LYS A 144 -11.86 -11.60 11.22
N GLN A 145 -12.59 -11.10 12.21
CA GLN A 145 -13.65 -10.12 11.98
C GLN A 145 -13.08 -8.80 11.46
N GLY A 146 -12.01 -8.28 12.06
CA GLY A 146 -11.31 -7.08 11.61
C GLY A 146 -10.82 -7.22 10.16
N ALA A 147 -10.15 -8.32 9.84
CA ALA A 147 -9.69 -8.61 8.49
C ALA A 147 -10.86 -8.74 7.49
N ARG A 148 -11.99 -9.35 7.88
CA ARG A 148 -13.20 -9.44 7.04
C ARG A 148 -13.78 -8.06 6.74
N ARG A 149 -13.94 -7.20 7.75
CA ARG A 149 -14.45 -5.83 7.61
C ARG A 149 -13.59 -5.00 6.65
N ARG A 150 -12.27 -5.15 6.71
CA ARG A 150 -11.32 -4.45 5.83
C ARG A 150 -11.01 -5.16 4.51
N LYS A 151 -11.66 -6.30 4.22
CA LYS A 151 -11.45 -7.13 3.02
C LYS A 151 -10.01 -7.68 2.85
N LEU A 152 -9.35 -7.96 3.98
CA LEU A 152 -7.95 -8.42 4.08
C LEU A 152 -7.80 -9.92 4.44
N LYS A 153 -8.80 -10.75 4.11
CA LYS A 153 -8.81 -12.17 4.49
C LYS A 153 -7.60 -12.95 3.96
N ALA A 154 -7.22 -12.70 2.71
CA ALA A 154 -6.12 -13.43 2.06
C ALA A 154 -4.77 -12.96 2.60
N GLU A 155 -4.65 -11.67 2.87
CA GLU A 155 -3.47 -11.04 3.46
C GLU A 155 -3.24 -11.57 4.89
N LEU A 156 -4.31 -11.73 5.69
CA LEU A 156 -4.24 -12.37 7.00
C LEU A 156 -3.84 -13.85 6.90
N GLY A 157 -4.45 -14.60 5.98
CA GLY A 157 -4.11 -16.01 5.77
C GLY A 157 -2.65 -16.22 5.38
N LEU A 158 -2.15 -15.37 4.45
CA LEU A 158 -0.73 -15.31 4.10
C LEU A 158 0.15 -15.05 5.32
N LEU A 159 -0.15 -14.03 6.12
CA LEU A 159 0.66 -13.68 7.29
C LEU A 159 0.75 -14.84 8.28
N VAL A 160 -0.39 -15.48 8.58
CA VAL A 160 -0.46 -16.57 9.56
C VAL A 160 0.26 -17.82 9.05
N GLU A 161 0.02 -18.25 7.81
CA GLU A 161 0.74 -19.41 7.26
C GLU A 161 2.24 -19.14 7.09
N LEU A 162 2.63 -17.92 6.69
CA LEU A 162 4.04 -17.56 6.62
C LEU A 162 4.68 -17.63 8.02
N THR A 163 4.00 -17.12 9.04
CA THR A 163 4.49 -17.18 10.42
C THR A 163 4.54 -18.61 10.94
N ALA A 164 3.57 -19.45 10.59
CA ALA A 164 3.56 -20.89 10.88
C ALA A 164 4.77 -21.61 10.28
N ASP A 165 5.06 -21.35 9.00
CA ASP A 165 6.21 -21.92 8.28
C ASP A 165 7.56 -21.45 8.90
N LEU A 166 7.61 -20.22 9.44
CA LEU A 166 8.82 -19.68 10.06
C LEU A 166 9.06 -20.21 11.49
N LEU A 167 7.99 -20.46 12.24
CA LEU A 167 8.04 -20.97 13.62
C LEU A 167 8.02 -22.50 13.71
N ASP A 168 7.86 -23.20 12.59
CA ASP A 168 7.60 -24.64 12.53
C ASP A 168 6.35 -25.06 13.35
N ARG A 169 5.29 -24.25 13.26
CA ARG A 169 4.01 -24.43 13.99
C ARG A 169 2.83 -24.63 13.03
N PRO A 170 2.70 -25.80 12.38
CA PRO A 170 1.66 -26.05 11.36
C PRO A 170 0.23 -26.00 11.91
N GLU A 171 0.03 -26.09 13.22
CA GLU A 171 -1.27 -25.95 13.86
C GLU A 171 -1.90 -24.57 13.64
N LEU A 172 -1.09 -23.52 13.44
CA LEU A 172 -1.57 -22.16 13.16
C LEU A 172 -2.31 -22.06 11.83
N CYS A 173 -1.97 -22.90 10.86
CA CYS A 173 -2.65 -22.95 9.56
C CYS A 173 -4.15 -23.28 9.70
N ARG A 174 -4.54 -24.02 10.75
CA ARG A 174 -5.95 -24.34 11.02
C ARG A 174 -6.77 -23.10 11.35
N GLN A 175 -6.16 -22.06 11.92
CA GLN A 175 -6.86 -20.83 12.32
C GLN A 175 -7.37 -20.01 11.14
N VAL A 176 -6.74 -20.17 9.97
CA VAL A 176 -6.99 -19.37 8.76
C VAL A 176 -7.43 -20.20 7.56
N ALA A 177 -7.61 -21.51 7.72
CA ALA A 177 -8.04 -22.40 6.63
C ALA A 177 -9.38 -21.96 6.01
N ASP A 178 -10.29 -21.39 6.81
CA ASP A 178 -11.59 -20.86 6.35
C ASP A 178 -11.48 -19.56 5.53
N LEU A 179 -10.32 -18.90 5.53
CA LEU A 179 -10.09 -17.64 4.85
C LEU A 179 -9.61 -17.82 3.40
N HIS A 180 -9.20 -19.03 3.01
CA HIS A 180 -8.67 -19.30 1.67
C HIS A 180 -9.78 -19.30 0.61
N ASP A 181 -9.68 -18.40 -0.36
CA ASP A 181 -10.63 -18.32 -1.49
C ASP A 181 -9.99 -18.83 -2.78
N ARG A 182 -10.21 -20.12 -3.06
CA ARG A 182 -9.68 -20.82 -4.24
C ARG A 182 -10.20 -20.30 -5.58
N ARG A 183 -11.23 -19.45 -5.59
CA ARG A 183 -11.81 -18.91 -6.83
C ARG A 183 -10.95 -17.81 -7.45
N ARG A 184 -9.97 -17.27 -6.72
CA ARG A 184 -9.11 -16.20 -7.22
C ARG A 184 -8.09 -16.73 -8.21
N ARG A 185 -8.04 -16.09 -9.39
CA ARG A 185 -7.14 -16.47 -10.49
C ARG A 185 -6.04 -15.45 -10.78
N VAL A 186 -6.19 -14.21 -10.32
CA VAL A 186 -5.25 -13.12 -10.62
C VAL A 186 -4.33 -12.88 -9.42
N PRO A 187 -3.00 -13.04 -9.57
CA PRO A 187 -2.06 -12.77 -8.50
C PRO A 187 -1.98 -11.27 -8.19
N ARG A 188 -1.77 -10.92 -6.92
CA ARG A 188 -1.62 -9.55 -6.44
C ARG A 188 -0.18 -9.28 -5.99
N PHE A 189 0.34 -8.10 -6.31
CA PHE A 189 1.59 -7.65 -5.73
C PHE A 189 1.35 -7.13 -4.32
N TYR A 190 2.09 -7.66 -3.35
CA TYR A 190 2.01 -7.30 -1.95
C TYR A 190 3.41 -7.27 -1.32
N PRO A 191 4.09 -6.11 -1.27
CA PRO A 191 3.57 -4.77 -1.58
C PRO A 191 3.33 -4.51 -3.08
N VAL A 192 2.62 -3.44 -3.41
CA VAL A 192 2.32 -3.03 -4.80
C VAL A 192 3.61 -2.78 -5.58
N ALA A 193 3.79 -3.52 -6.67
CA ALA A 193 4.90 -3.31 -7.61
C ALA A 193 4.59 -2.15 -8.57
N ARG A 194 5.46 -1.14 -8.59
CA ARG A 194 5.35 0.11 -9.34
C ARG A 194 6.08 0.07 -10.69
N SER A 195 6.98 -0.90 -10.90
CA SER A 195 7.74 -1.05 -12.14
C SER A 195 7.72 -2.49 -12.67
N ASP A 196 7.94 -2.65 -13.98
CA ASP A 196 8.06 -3.98 -14.60
C ASP A 196 9.23 -4.78 -14.04
N TYR A 197 10.30 -4.09 -13.65
CA TYR A 197 11.44 -4.69 -12.96
C TYR A 197 11.03 -5.29 -11.61
N GLU A 198 10.31 -4.54 -10.77
CA GLU A 198 9.78 -5.04 -9.50
C GLU A 198 8.83 -6.22 -9.70
N ARG A 199 8.01 -6.19 -10.75
CA ARG A 199 7.10 -7.29 -11.09
C ARG A 199 7.84 -8.57 -11.44
N ARG A 200 8.95 -8.47 -12.17
CA ARG A 200 9.81 -9.62 -12.51
C ARG A 200 10.47 -10.19 -11.26
N LEU A 201 11.12 -9.35 -10.46
CA LEU A 201 11.73 -9.77 -9.20
C LEU A 201 10.72 -10.42 -8.25
N ALA A 202 9.51 -9.87 -8.16
CA ALA A 202 8.47 -10.46 -7.33
C ALA A 202 8.10 -11.88 -7.79
N LYS A 203 8.02 -12.16 -9.10
CA LYS A 203 7.74 -13.51 -9.59
C LYS A 203 8.81 -14.51 -9.19
N GLU A 204 10.07 -14.10 -9.28
CA GLU A 204 11.24 -14.95 -8.96
C GLU A 204 11.35 -15.22 -7.46
N ARG A 205 11.22 -14.18 -6.64
CA ARG A 205 11.57 -14.24 -5.20
C ARG A 205 10.43 -14.59 -4.26
N SER A 206 9.18 -14.57 -4.74
CA SER A 206 8.01 -14.82 -3.89
C SER A 206 8.08 -16.18 -3.17
N PRO A 207 7.80 -16.22 -1.85
CA PRO A 207 7.66 -17.46 -1.10
C PRO A 207 6.59 -18.38 -1.67
N ALA A 208 6.74 -19.70 -1.48
CA ALA A 208 5.74 -20.66 -1.86
C ALA A 208 4.38 -20.38 -1.20
N VAL A 209 4.37 -20.07 0.10
CA VAL A 209 3.16 -19.67 0.85
C VAL A 209 2.48 -18.45 0.23
N ALA A 210 3.23 -17.41 -0.14
CA ALA A 210 2.70 -16.24 -0.83
C ALA A 210 2.00 -16.62 -2.14
N ARG A 211 2.63 -17.48 -2.94
CA ARG A 211 2.06 -17.98 -4.20
C ARG A 211 0.76 -18.77 -3.97
N ARG A 212 0.69 -19.62 -2.93
CA ARG A 212 -0.54 -20.36 -2.56
C ARG A 212 -1.73 -19.44 -2.23
N TRP A 213 -1.44 -18.29 -1.63
CA TRP A 213 -2.45 -17.26 -1.32
C TRP A 213 -2.71 -16.27 -2.46
N GLY A 214 -2.07 -16.47 -3.63
CA GLY A 214 -2.24 -15.61 -4.81
C GLY A 214 -1.50 -14.28 -4.70
N PHE A 215 -0.41 -14.22 -3.93
CA PHE A 215 0.44 -13.04 -3.79
C PHE A 215 1.80 -13.21 -4.46
N LEU A 216 2.31 -12.10 -4.96
CA LEU A 216 3.67 -11.93 -5.44
C LEU A 216 4.35 -10.80 -4.66
N MET A 217 5.59 -11.00 -4.25
CA MET A 217 6.36 -10.05 -3.47
C MET A 217 7.85 -10.15 -3.81
N ASN A 218 8.53 -9.00 -3.84
CA ASN A 218 9.99 -8.94 -3.99
C ASN A 218 10.69 -9.16 -2.62
N MET A 219 10.33 -10.23 -1.93
CA MET A 219 10.91 -10.66 -0.66
C MET A 219 10.95 -12.17 -0.63
N SER A 220 12.06 -12.75 -0.17
CA SER A 220 12.20 -14.20 -0.04
C SER A 220 11.87 -14.67 1.37
N VAL A 221 11.68 -15.99 1.57
CA VAL A 221 11.42 -16.57 2.90
C VAL A 221 12.55 -16.24 3.87
N GLU A 222 13.80 -16.27 3.41
CA GLU A 222 15.00 -15.96 4.19
C GLU A 222 14.97 -14.51 4.72
N SER A 223 14.36 -13.59 3.97
CA SER A 223 14.21 -12.20 4.42
C SER A 223 13.30 -12.09 5.63
N PHE A 224 12.24 -12.90 5.69
CA PHE A 224 11.34 -12.96 6.85
C PHE A 224 11.98 -13.72 8.01
N ARG A 225 12.60 -14.87 7.73
CA ARG A 225 13.31 -15.69 8.72
C ARG A 225 14.37 -14.88 9.45
N SER A 226 15.21 -14.15 8.71
CA SER A 226 16.26 -13.33 9.29
C SER A 226 15.71 -12.21 10.18
N SER A 227 14.56 -11.61 9.83
CA SER A 227 13.90 -10.64 10.71
C SER A 227 13.30 -11.28 11.95
N LEU A 228 12.72 -12.48 11.83
CA LEU A 228 12.17 -13.21 12.96
C LEU A 228 13.28 -13.62 13.93
N GLU A 229 14.33 -14.29 13.47
CA GLU A 229 15.43 -14.77 14.31
C GLU A 229 16.12 -13.64 15.09
N ARG A 230 16.34 -12.48 14.47
CA ARG A 230 16.99 -11.34 15.15
C ARG A 230 16.15 -10.69 16.23
N HIS A 231 14.82 -10.79 16.14
CA HIS A 231 13.91 -9.99 16.96
C HIS A 231 12.92 -10.82 17.78
N SER A 232 12.93 -12.14 17.63
CA SER A 232 12.11 -13.10 18.37
C SER A 232 12.91 -13.89 19.41
N GLY A 233 14.15 -13.48 19.70
CA GLY A 233 14.93 -14.02 20.83
C GLY A 233 14.22 -13.82 22.17
N PRO A 234 14.57 -14.65 23.17
CA PRO A 234 13.66 -15.27 24.16
C PRO A 234 12.71 -14.34 24.90
#